data_AF-X1PNZ1-F1
#
_entry.id   AF-X1PNZ1-F1
#
_cell.length_a   1.000
_cell.length_b   1.000
_cell.length_c   1.000
_cell.angle_alpha   90.00
_cell.angle_beta   90.00
_cell.angle_gamma   90.00
#
_symmetry.space_group_name_H-M   'P 1'
#
loop_
_entity.id
_entity.type
_entity.pdbx_description
1 polymer ?
#
loop_
_entity_poly.entity_id
_entity_poly.type
_entity_poly.pdbx_seq_one_letter_code
_entity_poly.pdbx_strand_id
1 'polypeptide(L)'
;RTEATIPTTLTFCRRADLTSMNKRVMESLIKAGALDCLGSRGNLLASIDRILSLAQREHHLRETGQTTMFDLWGEAMPLPMPSLDLATAEISTKEKLAWERELMGVYLSEHPFASFAGKIDSEATLCGQIDAELVGQNVRVVGMVASVRYLFTRDQHPFISAVLEDLDGRVEVMVWPKVYATTRDLWHEGDILLVEGKVRLRADRV
;
A
#
# COMPACT_ATOMS: atom_id res chain seq x y z
N ARG A 1 4.91 31.42 8.52
CA ARG A 1 5.22 30.24 7.68
C ARG A 1 6.41 29.56 8.31
N THR A 2 6.17 28.58 9.17
CA THR A 2 7.24 27.82 9.84
C THR A 2 7.63 26.71 8.87
N GLU A 3 8.81 26.81 8.25
CA GLU A 3 9.41 25.69 7.53
C GLU A 3 9.60 24.55 8.53
N ALA A 4 8.71 23.56 8.48
CA ALA A 4 8.89 22.34 9.23
C ALA A 4 10.05 21.58 8.57
N THR A 5 11.24 21.71 9.16
CA THR A 5 12.40 20.87 8.83
C THR A 5 11.96 19.41 8.85
N ILE A 6 12.08 18.73 7.71
CA ILE A 6 11.75 17.31 7.58
C ILE A 6 12.58 16.58 8.65
N PRO A 7 11.95 15.86 9.60
CA PRO A 7 12.69 15.22 10.66
C PRO A 7 13.61 14.15 10.06
N THR A 8 14.91 14.25 10.30
CA THR A 8 15.84 13.15 10.06
C THR A 8 15.36 11.90 10.81
N THR A 9 15.68 10.70 10.35
CA THR A 9 15.31 9.40 11.00
C THR A 9 15.57 9.42 12.49
N LEU A 10 16.69 10.01 12.89
CA LEU A 10 17.10 10.19 14.29
C LEU A 10 16.28 11.27 15.02
N THR A 11 15.87 12.34 14.36
CA THR A 11 14.96 13.36 14.94
C THR A 11 13.57 12.79 15.19
N PHE A 12 13.07 11.88 14.34
CA PHE A 12 11.86 11.12 14.63
C PHE A 12 12.06 10.21 15.84
N CYS A 13 13.15 9.45 15.88
CA CYS A 13 13.48 8.57 17.01
C CYS A 13 13.66 9.32 18.34
N ARG A 14 14.08 10.59 18.28
CA ARG A 14 14.27 11.48 19.43
C ARG A 14 12.97 12.07 19.98
N ARG A 15 11.95 12.25 19.14
CA ARG A 15 10.69 12.94 19.46
C ARG A 15 9.55 11.98 19.68
N ALA A 16 9.51 10.87 18.95
CA ALA A 16 8.66 9.74 19.26
C ALA A 16 9.22 9.09 20.53
N ASP A 17 8.39 8.89 21.54
CA ASP A 17 8.77 8.15 22.72
C ASP A 17 8.93 6.65 22.37
N LEU A 18 10.08 6.32 21.78
CA LEU A 18 10.39 4.99 21.27
C LEU A 18 10.58 3.96 22.39
N THR A 19 10.55 4.34 23.67
CA THR A 19 10.61 3.38 24.78
C THR A 19 9.41 2.45 24.84
N SER A 20 8.25 2.93 24.39
CA SER A 20 7.01 2.16 24.33
C SER A 20 6.87 1.35 23.03
N MET A 21 7.70 1.63 22.01
CA MET A 21 7.61 1.00 20.70
C MET A 21 8.49 -0.25 20.64
N ASN A 22 7.84 -1.42 20.56
CA ASN A 22 8.53 -2.66 20.25
C ASN A 22 8.86 -2.76 18.75
N LYS A 23 9.80 -3.65 18.40
CA LYS A 23 10.25 -3.89 17.01
C LYS A 23 9.08 -4.11 16.05
N ARG A 24 8.07 -4.88 16.46
CA ARG A 24 6.88 -5.17 15.66
C ARG A 24 6.11 -3.91 15.28
N VAL A 25 5.91 -2.97 16.21
CA VAL A 25 5.24 -1.69 15.91
C VAL A 25 6.04 -0.89 14.90
N MET A 26 7.37 -0.82 15.06
CA MET A 26 8.23 -0.11 14.11
C MET A 26 8.21 -0.75 12.71
N GLU A 27 8.23 -2.09 12.62
CA GLU A 27 8.07 -2.80 11.34
C GLU A 27 6.74 -2.45 10.65
N SER A 28 5.63 -2.45 11.41
CA SER A 28 4.32 -2.10 10.88
C SER A 28 4.26 -0.66 10.38
N LEU A 29 4.84 0.31 11.11
CA LEU A 29 4.90 1.71 10.68
C LEU A 29 5.74 1.90 9.42
N ILE A 30 6.88 1.21 9.32
CA ILE A 30 7.70 1.25 8.10
C ILE A 30 6.93 0.64 6.92
N LYS A 31 6.35 -0.54 7.10
CA LYS A 31 5.61 -1.26 6.05
C LYS A 31 4.37 -0.49 5.57
N ALA A 32 3.69 0.19 6.47
CA ALA A 32 2.55 1.07 6.17
C ALA A 32 2.95 2.40 5.52
N GLY A 33 4.25 2.71 5.40
CA GLY A 33 4.74 3.93 4.77
C GLY A 33 4.74 5.17 5.64
N ALA A 34 4.38 5.05 6.93
CA ALA A 34 4.37 6.18 7.87
C ALA A 34 5.75 6.83 8.04
N LEU A 35 6.82 6.10 7.73
CA LEU A 35 8.21 6.52 7.88
C LEU A 35 8.93 6.74 6.53
N ASP A 36 8.21 6.80 5.40
CA ASP A 36 8.83 6.95 4.07
C ASP A 36 9.63 8.25 3.91
N CYS A 37 9.32 9.28 4.71
CA CYS A 37 10.11 10.52 4.77
C CYS A 37 11.51 10.35 5.40
N LEU A 38 11.76 9.23 6.09
CA LEU A 38 13.02 8.95 6.80
C LEU A 38 13.97 8.07 5.97
N GLY A 39 13.53 7.58 4.81
CA GLY A 39 14.30 6.70 3.93
C GLY A 39 13.42 5.63 3.29
N SER A 40 14.01 4.85 2.38
CA SER A 40 13.27 3.74 1.75
C SER A 40 12.91 2.67 2.79
N ARG A 41 11.71 2.10 2.69
CA ARG A 41 11.22 1.03 3.58
C ARG A 41 12.22 -0.13 3.74
N GLY A 42 12.88 -0.56 2.67
CA GLY A 42 13.89 -1.62 2.72
C GLY A 42 15.06 -1.27 3.62
N ASN A 43 15.67 -0.11 3.40
CA ASN A 43 16.78 0.37 4.23
C ASN A 43 16.39 0.54 5.71
N LEU A 44 15.18 1.02 5.98
CA LEU A 44 14.65 1.17 7.33
C LEU A 44 14.42 -0.18 8.02
N LEU A 45 13.83 -1.16 7.32
CA LEU A 45 13.62 -2.52 7.85
C LEU A 45 14.95 -3.24 8.09
N ALA A 46 15.90 -3.13 7.16
CA ALA A 46 17.22 -3.74 7.29
C ALA A 46 18.04 -3.14 8.45
N SER A 47 17.73 -1.90 8.84
CA SER A 47 18.44 -1.18 9.90
C SER A 47 17.66 -1.12 11.21
N ILE A 48 16.53 -1.80 11.33
CA ILE A 48 15.57 -1.61 12.42
C ILE A 48 16.16 -1.88 13.81
N ASP A 49 16.96 -2.94 13.95
CA ASP A 49 17.59 -3.29 15.24
C ASP A 49 18.63 -2.23 15.65
N ARG A 50 19.37 -1.68 14.68
CA ARG A 50 20.33 -0.59 14.91
C ARG A 50 19.61 0.70 15.29
N ILE A 51 18.50 1.02 14.63
CA ILE A 51 17.67 2.20 14.93
C ILE A 51 17.14 2.11 16.37
N LEU A 52 16.56 0.97 16.75
CA LEU A 52 16.02 0.74 18.09
C LEU A 52 17.11 0.81 19.17
N SER A 53 18.27 0.20 18.93
CA SER A 53 19.40 0.22 19.86
C SER A 53 19.92 1.64 20.10
N LEU A 54 20.03 2.46 19.05
CA LEU A 54 20.45 3.86 19.17
C LEU A 54 19.40 4.70 19.92
N ALA A 55 18.12 4.50 19.63
CA ALA A 55 17.03 5.18 20.33
C ALA A 55 17.00 4.87 21.83
N GLN A 56 17.16 3.59 22.20
CA GLN A 56 17.23 3.17 23.60
C GLN A 56 18.44 3.75 24.32
N ARG A 57 19.62 3.74 23.67
CA ARG A 57 20.83 4.34 24.23
C ARG A 57 20.65 5.84 24.47
N GLU A 58 20.06 6.56 23.52
CA GLU A 58 19.80 7.99 23.68
C GLU A 58 18.79 8.26 24.79
N HIS A 59 17.72 7.48 24.88
CA HIS A 59 16.74 7.60 25.97
C HIS A 59 17.41 7.42 27.34
N HIS A 60 18.22 6.38 27.49
CA HIS A 60 18.94 6.11 28.73
C HIS A 60 19.90 7.24 29.11
N LEU A 61 20.60 7.83 28.14
CA LEU A 61 21.46 9.01 28.39
C LEU A 61 20.66 10.23 28.87
N ARG A 62 19.45 10.43 28.34
CA ARG A 62 18.54 11.51 28.81
C ARG A 62 18.01 11.26 30.22
N GLU A 63 17.55 10.04 30.50
CA GLU A 63 16.99 9.69 31.81
C GLU A 63 18.02 9.72 32.93
N THR A 64 19.23 9.25 32.67
CA THR A 64 20.31 9.21 33.67
C THR A 64 20.88 10.59 33.98
N GLY A 65 20.45 11.64 33.26
CA GLY A 65 20.98 12.99 33.44
C GLY A 65 22.47 13.10 33.16
N GLN A 66 23.09 12.08 32.54
CA GLN A 66 24.44 12.14 31.99
C GLN A 66 24.41 13.02 30.74
N THR A 67 24.23 14.30 30.99
CA THR A 67 24.94 15.35 30.28
C THR A 67 26.41 14.96 30.38
N THR A 68 27.01 14.66 29.23
CA THR A 68 28.41 14.23 29.11
C THR A 68 29.29 15.12 29.99
N MET A 69 30.42 14.63 30.52
CA MET A 69 31.37 15.45 31.31
C MET A 69 31.79 16.78 30.65
N PHE A 70 31.47 16.98 29.37
CA PHE A 70 31.57 18.23 28.61
C PHE A 70 30.52 19.31 28.95
N ASP A 71 29.29 18.96 29.30
CA ASP A 71 28.24 19.92 29.69
C ASP A 71 28.57 20.62 31.02
N LEU A 72 29.38 19.98 31.88
CA LEU A 72 29.95 20.58 33.10
C LEU A 72 30.90 21.75 32.82
N TRP A 73 31.41 21.89 31.59
CA TRP A 73 32.25 23.02 31.15
C TRP A 73 31.49 24.13 30.42
N GLY A 74 30.15 24.09 30.38
CA GLY A 74 29.33 25.21 29.93
C GLY A 74 29.20 25.37 28.41
N GLU A 75 29.80 24.48 27.63
CA GLU A 75 29.51 24.35 26.20
C GLU A 75 28.63 23.12 26.00
N ALA A 76 27.35 23.34 25.69
CA ALA A 76 26.44 22.30 25.21
C ALA A 76 26.90 21.84 23.82
N MET A 77 27.94 21.02 23.78
CA MET A 77 28.45 20.46 22.55
C MET A 77 27.51 19.31 22.16
N PRO A 78 26.80 19.41 21.02
CA PRO A 78 25.93 18.32 20.59
C PRO A 78 26.80 17.08 20.42
N LEU A 79 26.48 16.02 21.16
CA LEU A 79 27.13 14.72 21.05
C LEU A 79 27.26 14.36 19.56
N PRO A 80 28.45 13.97 19.08
CA PRO A 80 28.61 13.48 17.71
C PRO A 80 27.63 12.34 17.50
N MET A 81 26.60 12.59 16.68
CA MET A 81 25.65 11.57 16.31
C MET A 81 26.41 10.52 15.51
N PRO A 82 26.35 9.23 15.88
CA PRO A 82 26.81 8.19 14.98
C PRO A 82 26.06 8.38 13.65
N SER A 83 26.77 8.40 12.53
CA SER A 83 26.10 8.35 11.23
C SER A 83 25.23 7.10 11.23
N LEU A 84 23.91 7.30 11.08
CA LEU A 84 23.00 6.19 10.83
C LEU A 84 23.11 5.87 9.34
N ASP A 85 24.17 5.15 9.00
CA ASP A 85 24.31 4.56 7.68
C ASP A 85 23.31 3.42 7.60
N LEU A 86 22.19 3.67 6.92
CA LEU A 86 21.17 2.66 6.71
C LEU A 86 21.74 1.59 5.76
N ALA A 87 21.55 0.33 6.12
CA ALA A 87 21.82 -0.76 5.20
C ALA A 87 21.01 -0.57 3.92
N THR A 88 21.60 -0.86 2.77
CA THR A 88 20.88 -0.81 1.49
C THR A 88 20.15 -2.13 1.30
N ALA A 89 18.83 -2.08 1.18
CA ALA A 89 18.00 -3.23 0.86
C ALA A 89 16.92 -2.80 -0.12
N GLU A 90 16.91 -3.43 -1.30
CA GLU A 90 15.87 -3.21 -2.29
C GLU A 90 14.63 -4.02 -1.93
N ILE A 91 13.46 -3.39 -2.10
CA ILE A 91 12.16 -4.04 -1.93
C ILE A 91 11.35 -3.75 -3.16
N SER A 92 10.80 -4.82 -3.74
CA SER A 92 10.02 -4.72 -4.95
C SER A 92 8.74 -3.89 -4.71
N THR A 93 8.24 -3.21 -5.74
CA THR A 93 6.95 -2.51 -5.66
C THR A 93 5.85 -3.47 -5.25
N LYS A 94 5.86 -4.71 -5.77
CA LYS A 94 4.88 -5.75 -5.43
C LYS A 94 4.83 -6.04 -3.92
N GLU A 95 5.98 -6.17 -3.27
CA GLU A 95 6.04 -6.40 -1.82
C GLU A 95 5.53 -5.20 -1.02
N LYS A 96 5.86 -3.97 -1.43
CA LYS A 96 5.34 -2.75 -0.79
C LYS A 96 3.82 -2.69 -0.86
N LEU A 97 3.25 -2.95 -2.04
CA LEU A 97 1.80 -2.94 -2.25
C LEU A 97 1.10 -4.05 -1.47
N ALA A 98 1.72 -5.22 -1.35
CA ALA A 98 1.22 -6.30 -0.52
C ALA A 98 1.11 -5.88 0.96
N TRP A 99 2.12 -5.18 1.49
CA TRP A 99 2.07 -4.68 2.86
C TRP A 99 1.02 -3.60 3.09
N GLU A 100 0.82 -2.70 2.13
CA GLU A 100 -0.22 -1.67 2.22
C GLU A 100 -1.61 -2.31 2.27
N ARG A 101 -1.85 -3.29 1.39
CA ARG A 101 -3.10 -4.06 1.39
C ARG A 101 -3.29 -4.86 2.68
N GLU A 102 -2.24 -5.50 3.20
CA GLU A 102 -2.30 -6.29 4.43
C GLU A 102 -2.54 -5.43 5.68
N LEU A 103 -1.83 -4.30 5.82
CA LEU A 103 -1.84 -3.49 7.04
C LEU A 103 -2.93 -2.43 7.07
N MET A 104 -3.28 -1.86 5.90
CA MET A 104 -4.23 -0.75 5.79
C MET A 104 -5.49 -1.11 4.99
N GLY A 105 -5.49 -2.24 4.29
CA GLY A 105 -6.60 -2.64 3.43
C GLY A 105 -6.68 -1.90 2.10
N VAL A 106 -5.77 -0.95 1.84
CA VAL A 106 -5.77 -0.07 0.66
C VAL A 106 -4.36 0.07 0.08
N TYR A 107 -4.25 0.35 -1.23
CA TYR A 107 -2.99 0.72 -1.87
C TYR A 107 -2.79 2.23 -1.75
N LEU A 108 -1.68 2.64 -1.15
CA LEU A 108 -1.40 4.05 -0.81
C LEU A 108 -0.32 4.65 -1.71
N SER A 109 0.68 3.85 -2.09
CA SER A 109 1.78 4.30 -2.95
C SER A 109 1.39 4.34 -4.42
N GLU A 110 0.90 3.21 -4.95
CA GLU A 110 0.61 3.04 -6.36
C GLU A 110 -0.48 1.98 -6.53
N HIS A 111 -1.45 2.22 -7.42
CA HIS A 111 -2.43 1.18 -7.72
C HIS A 111 -1.75 0.06 -8.54
N PRO A 112 -1.90 -1.23 -8.21
CA PRO A 112 -1.24 -2.33 -8.94
C PRO A 112 -1.51 -2.31 -10.45
N PHE A 113 -2.68 -1.80 -10.84
CA PHE A 113 -3.07 -1.58 -12.24
C PHE A 113 -2.17 -0.57 -12.98
N ALA A 114 -1.56 0.40 -12.30
CA ALA A 114 -0.74 1.43 -12.93
C ALA A 114 0.42 0.84 -13.74
N SER A 115 1.03 -0.24 -13.23
CA SER A 115 2.09 -0.98 -13.93
C SER A 115 1.61 -1.66 -15.23
N PHE A 116 0.30 -1.91 -15.36
CA PHE A 116 -0.33 -2.49 -16.53
C PHE A 116 -0.93 -1.44 -17.47
N ALA A 117 -1.26 -0.24 -16.98
CA ALA A 117 -1.90 0.83 -17.76
C ALA A 117 -1.17 1.12 -19.09
N GLY A 118 0.17 1.14 -19.09
CA GLY A 118 0.96 1.35 -20.31
C GLY A 118 1.00 0.19 -21.31
N LYS A 119 0.42 -0.97 -20.96
CA LYS A 119 0.34 -2.17 -21.82
C LYS A 119 -1.08 -2.46 -22.30
N ILE A 120 -2.04 -1.60 -21.95
CA ILE A 120 -3.44 -1.77 -22.31
C ILE A 120 -3.60 -1.48 -23.81
N ASP A 121 -4.32 -2.37 -24.49
CA ASP A 121 -4.76 -2.20 -25.87
C ASP A 121 -5.62 -0.94 -25.99
N SER A 122 -5.41 -0.12 -27.04
CA SER A 122 -6.13 1.16 -27.22
C SER A 122 -7.65 1.01 -27.31
N GLU A 123 -8.15 -0.21 -27.54
CA GLU A 123 -9.58 -0.51 -27.61
C GLU A 123 -10.23 -0.82 -26.26
N ALA A 124 -9.48 -0.89 -25.16
CA ALA A 124 -10.05 -1.14 -23.85
C ALA A 124 -10.59 0.14 -23.19
N THR A 125 -11.82 0.07 -22.71
CA THR A 125 -12.47 1.12 -21.92
C THR A 125 -12.09 0.97 -20.44
N LEU A 126 -11.80 2.09 -19.78
CA LEU A 126 -11.53 2.11 -18.34
C LEU A 126 -12.83 1.91 -17.55
N CYS A 127 -12.74 1.27 -16.39
CA CYS A 127 -13.86 0.96 -15.50
C CYS A 127 -14.65 2.21 -15.14
N GLY A 128 -13.98 3.32 -14.83
CA GLY A 128 -14.62 4.60 -14.51
C GLY A 128 -15.32 5.29 -15.69
N GLN A 129 -15.08 4.84 -16.92
CA GLN A 129 -15.70 5.38 -18.14
C GLN A 129 -16.96 4.61 -18.54
N ILE A 130 -17.30 3.53 -17.82
CA ILE A 130 -18.52 2.77 -18.09
C ILE A 130 -19.72 3.52 -17.52
N ASP A 131 -20.51 4.11 -18.41
CA ASP A 131 -21.68 4.91 -18.07
C ASP A 131 -22.96 4.48 -18.81
N ALA A 132 -24.04 5.25 -18.61
CA ALA A 132 -25.36 4.94 -19.14
C ALA A 132 -25.41 5.00 -20.69
N GLU A 133 -24.49 5.70 -21.34
CA GLU A 133 -24.45 5.84 -22.80
C GLU A 133 -23.95 4.56 -23.47
N LEU A 134 -23.14 3.77 -22.75
CA LEU A 134 -22.63 2.49 -23.21
C LEU A 134 -23.60 1.33 -23.03
N VAL A 135 -24.77 1.56 -22.40
CA VAL A 135 -25.76 0.51 -22.15
C VAL A 135 -26.21 -0.16 -23.45
N GLY A 136 -26.13 -1.49 -23.48
CA GLY A 136 -26.47 -2.30 -24.65
C GLY A 136 -25.32 -2.50 -25.63
N GLN A 137 -24.19 -1.81 -25.46
CA GLN A 137 -22.97 -1.99 -26.25
C GLN A 137 -22.11 -3.12 -25.67
N ASN A 138 -21.28 -3.72 -26.51
CA ASN A 138 -20.20 -4.61 -26.08
C ASN A 138 -18.95 -3.77 -25.84
N VAL A 139 -18.34 -3.93 -24.68
CA VAL A 139 -17.13 -3.20 -24.27
C VAL A 139 -16.08 -4.18 -23.77
N ARG A 140 -14.81 -3.81 -23.97
CA ARG A 140 -13.65 -4.50 -23.40
C ARG A 140 -13.16 -3.65 -22.24
N VAL A 141 -13.08 -4.22 -21.04
CA VAL A 141 -12.62 -3.54 -19.84
C VAL A 141 -11.43 -4.29 -19.27
N VAL A 142 -10.38 -3.55 -18.90
CA VAL A 142 -9.25 -4.10 -18.16
C VAL A 142 -9.34 -3.58 -16.74
N GLY A 143 -9.26 -4.47 -15.76
CA GLY A 143 -9.32 -4.10 -14.35
C GLY A 143 -8.66 -5.13 -13.46
N MET A 144 -8.25 -4.72 -12.27
CA MET A 144 -7.86 -5.62 -11.19
C MET A 144 -9.11 -6.09 -10.45
N VAL A 145 -9.19 -7.38 -10.13
CA VAL A 145 -10.28 -7.95 -9.34
C VAL A 145 -10.16 -7.44 -7.90
N ALA A 146 -11.08 -6.56 -7.51
CA ALA A 146 -11.13 -5.98 -6.17
C ALA A 146 -11.86 -6.88 -5.15
N SER A 147 -12.89 -7.59 -5.61
CA SER A 147 -13.65 -8.55 -4.79
C SER A 147 -14.45 -9.51 -5.66
N VAL A 148 -14.78 -10.69 -5.13
CA VAL A 148 -15.60 -11.70 -5.80
C VAL A 148 -16.67 -12.23 -4.86
N ARG A 149 -17.93 -12.21 -5.31
CA ARG A 149 -19.09 -12.79 -4.63
C ARG A 149 -19.60 -14.00 -5.38
N TYR A 150 -19.55 -15.17 -4.74
CA TYR A 150 -20.08 -16.41 -5.28
C TYR A 150 -21.59 -16.51 -5.02
N LEU A 151 -22.34 -16.76 -6.09
CA LEU A 151 -23.79 -16.73 -6.10
C LEU A 151 -24.33 -17.96 -6.84
N PHE A 152 -25.61 -18.23 -6.66
CA PHE A 152 -26.32 -19.30 -7.34
C PHE A 152 -27.57 -18.75 -8.02
N THR A 153 -27.86 -19.21 -9.24
CA THR A 153 -29.13 -18.93 -9.90
C THR A 153 -30.28 -19.61 -9.15
N ARG A 154 -31.53 -19.28 -9.52
CA ARG A 154 -32.72 -19.98 -8.98
C ARG A 154 -32.67 -21.49 -9.23
N ASP A 155 -32.04 -21.89 -10.33
CA ASP A 155 -31.83 -23.29 -10.72
C ASP A 155 -30.52 -23.87 -10.16
N GLN A 156 -29.96 -23.27 -9.10
CA GLN A 156 -28.73 -23.71 -8.42
C GLN A 156 -27.46 -23.78 -9.27
N HIS A 157 -27.36 -23.01 -10.36
CA HIS A 157 -26.13 -22.94 -11.13
C HIS A 157 -25.20 -21.87 -10.57
N PRO A 158 -23.90 -22.17 -10.31
CA PRO A 158 -22.97 -21.22 -9.73
C PRO A 158 -22.61 -20.12 -10.73
N PHE A 159 -22.55 -18.88 -10.25
CA PHE A 159 -22.09 -17.71 -11.00
C PHE A 159 -21.41 -16.74 -10.02
N ILE A 160 -20.77 -15.69 -10.53
CA ILE A 160 -20.13 -14.68 -9.67
C ILE A 160 -20.53 -13.25 -10.02
N SER A 161 -20.53 -12.40 -9.00
CA SER A 161 -20.50 -10.93 -9.08
C SER A 161 -19.10 -10.51 -8.64
N ALA A 162 -18.29 -10.04 -9.59
CA ALA A 162 -16.94 -9.54 -9.32
C ALA A 162 -16.92 -8.02 -9.46
N VAL A 163 -16.11 -7.34 -8.66
CA VAL A 163 -15.84 -5.91 -8.84
C VAL A 163 -14.47 -5.79 -9.46
N LEU A 164 -14.40 -5.17 -10.63
CA LEU A 164 -13.14 -4.77 -11.25
C LEU A 164 -12.85 -3.32 -10.89
N GLU A 165 -11.59 -3.01 -10.64
CA GLU A 165 -11.11 -1.66 -10.38
C GLU A 165 -9.88 -1.31 -11.22
N ASP A 166 -9.82 -0.06 -11.66
CA ASP A 166 -8.67 0.53 -12.31
C ASP A 166 -8.35 1.92 -11.73
N LEU A 167 -7.57 2.72 -12.45
CA LEU A 167 -7.20 4.07 -12.01
C LEU A 167 -8.37 5.07 -12.01
N ASP A 168 -9.39 4.83 -12.83
CA ASP A 168 -10.50 5.76 -13.06
C ASP A 168 -11.74 5.38 -12.24
N GLY A 169 -11.90 4.12 -11.85
CA GLY A 169 -13.02 3.73 -11.02
C GLY A 169 -13.21 2.22 -10.87
N ARG A 170 -14.48 1.85 -10.61
CA ARG A 170 -14.89 0.47 -10.35
C ARG A 170 -16.13 0.12 -11.15
N VAL A 171 -16.20 -1.11 -11.65
CA VAL A 171 -17.36 -1.65 -12.36
C VAL A 171 -17.73 -3.03 -11.82
N GLU A 172 -19.02 -3.31 -11.69
CA GLU A 172 -19.51 -4.65 -11.31
C GLU A 172 -19.66 -5.51 -12.56
N VAL A 173 -18.99 -6.67 -12.56
CA VAL A 173 -19.03 -7.65 -13.65
C VAL A 173 -19.77 -8.90 -13.18
N MET A 174 -20.83 -9.23 -13.91
CA MET A 174 -21.62 -10.43 -13.69
C MET A 174 -21.17 -11.55 -14.63
N VAL A 175 -20.62 -12.63 -14.07
CA VAL A 175 -20.08 -13.76 -14.84
C VAL A 175 -21.03 -14.93 -14.70
N TRP A 176 -21.88 -15.10 -15.70
CA TRP A 176 -22.94 -16.12 -15.72
C TRP A 176 -22.38 -17.55 -15.79
N PRO A 177 -23.16 -18.57 -15.37
CA PRO A 177 -22.65 -19.93 -15.16
C PRO A 177 -21.87 -20.54 -16.32
N LYS A 178 -22.30 -20.28 -17.56
CA LYS A 178 -21.64 -20.80 -18.77
C LYS A 178 -20.20 -20.28 -18.90
N VAL A 179 -20.00 -18.98 -18.66
CA VAL A 179 -18.66 -18.35 -18.73
C VAL A 179 -17.87 -18.71 -17.49
N TYR A 180 -18.50 -18.64 -16.31
CA TYR A 180 -17.86 -18.94 -15.04
C TYR A 180 -17.27 -20.37 -15.01
N ALA A 181 -17.97 -21.36 -15.56
CA ALA A 181 -17.50 -22.74 -15.62
C ALA A 181 -16.13 -22.89 -16.31
N THR A 182 -15.82 -22.06 -17.31
CA THR A 182 -14.56 -22.09 -18.06
C THR A 182 -13.49 -21.14 -17.53
N THR A 183 -13.86 -20.17 -16.70
CA THR A 183 -12.94 -19.10 -16.23
C THR A 183 -12.71 -19.13 -14.72
N ARG A 184 -13.07 -20.21 -14.00
CA ARG A 184 -13.08 -20.25 -12.53
C ARG A 184 -11.75 -19.79 -11.91
N ASP A 185 -10.65 -20.28 -12.47
CA ASP A 185 -9.30 -20.05 -11.94
C ASP A 185 -8.75 -18.65 -12.26
N LEU A 186 -9.52 -17.78 -12.91
CA LEU A 186 -9.12 -16.41 -13.22
C LEU A 186 -9.61 -15.38 -12.20
N TRP A 187 -10.61 -15.72 -11.39
CA TRP A 187 -11.32 -14.75 -10.54
C TRP A 187 -10.79 -14.75 -9.11
N HIS A 188 -9.54 -14.32 -8.94
CA HIS A 188 -8.93 -14.11 -7.62
C HIS A 188 -8.68 -12.63 -7.36
N GLU A 189 -8.84 -12.20 -6.11
CA GLU A 189 -8.53 -10.83 -5.72
C GLU A 189 -7.06 -10.48 -6.04
N GLY A 190 -6.86 -9.32 -6.68
CA GLY A 190 -5.55 -8.85 -7.14
C GLY A 190 -5.15 -9.30 -8.54
N ASP A 191 -5.86 -10.27 -9.15
CA ASP A 191 -5.61 -10.64 -10.54
C ASP A 191 -6.06 -9.52 -11.49
N ILE A 192 -5.27 -9.27 -12.53
CA ILE A 192 -5.60 -8.28 -13.57
C ILE A 192 -6.17 -9.02 -14.77
N LEU A 193 -7.40 -8.66 -15.13
CA LEU A 193 -8.16 -9.34 -16.18
C LEU A 193 -8.59 -8.34 -17.26
N LEU A 194 -8.54 -8.80 -18.50
CA LEU A 194 -9.26 -8.21 -19.62
C LEU A 194 -10.58 -8.97 -19.78
N VAL A 195 -11.69 -8.26 -19.69
CA VAL A 195 -13.04 -8.81 -19.79
C VAL A 195 -13.78 -8.14 -20.94
N GLU A 196 -14.39 -8.93 -21.81
CA GLU A 196 -15.33 -8.45 -22.80
C GLU A 196 -16.76 -8.77 -22.36
N GLY A 197 -17.64 -7.78 -22.37
CA GLY A 197 -19.00 -7.95 -21.88
C GLY A 197 -19.98 -6.93 -22.44
N LYS A 198 -21.27 -7.26 -22.32
CA LYS A 198 -22.35 -6.35 -22.70
C LYS A 198 -22.77 -5.52 -21.49
N VAL A 199 -22.75 -4.20 -21.63
CA VAL A 199 -23.14 -3.26 -20.58
C VAL A 199 -24.64 -3.34 -20.33
N ARG A 200 -25.05 -3.39 -19.06
CA ARG A 200 -26.45 -3.45 -18.65
C ARG A 200 -26.69 -2.60 -17.41
N LEU A 201 -27.80 -1.87 -17.42
CA LEU A 201 -28.28 -1.12 -16.28
C LEU A 201 -28.89 -2.05 -15.22
N ARG A 202 -28.49 -1.89 -13.97
CA ARG A 202 -29.06 -2.59 -12.81
C ARG A 202 -29.21 -1.63 -11.64
N ALA A 203 -30.46 -1.35 -11.25
CA ALA A 203 -30.80 -0.47 -10.12
C ALA A 203 -30.06 0.88 -10.16
N ASP A 204 -30.14 1.57 -11.31
CA ASP A 204 -29.53 2.88 -11.59
C ASP A 204 -27.99 2.92 -11.56
N ARG A 205 -27.35 1.75 -11.59
CA ARG A 205 -25.90 1.60 -11.79
C ARG A 205 -25.63 0.79 -13.05
N VAL A 206 -24.52 1.10 -13.69
CA VAL A 206 -24.02 0.43 -14.89
C VAL A 206 -23.04 -0.66 -14.51
#